data_AF-A0A256BPX0-F1
#
_entry.id   AF-A0A256BPX0-F1
#
_cell.length_a   1.000
_cell.length_b   1.000
_cell.length_c   1.000
_cell.angle_alpha   90.00
_cell.angle_beta   90.00
_cell.angle_gamma   90.00
#
_symmetry.space_group_name_H-M   'P 1'
#
loop_
_entity.id
_entity.type
_entity.pdbx_description
1 polymer ?
#
loop_
_entity_poly.entity_id
_entity_poly.type
_entity_poly.pdbx_seq_one_letter_code
_entity_poly.pdbx_strand_id
1 'polypeptide(L)'
;MFADECHLLWGDVCGYVWGKTNERIEVPITNERERQTYYGALNLQTQVCMIQPYDKGNSDSTVAFMQYLVNMYPNSQIVLLWDGASYHRSQEVKDYLATINDGKSESDWKITCIRFAP
;
A
#
# COMPACT_ATOMS: atom_id res chain seq x y z
N MET A 1 -1.29 -13.27 3.80
CA MET A 1 -0.68 -12.01 4.24
C MET A 1 -1.77 -10.96 4.24
N PHE A 2 -1.85 -10.12 5.28
CA PHE A 2 -2.69 -8.92 5.22
C PHE A 2 -1.90 -7.80 4.58
N ALA A 3 -2.44 -7.16 3.55
CA ALA A 3 -1.80 -6.06 2.85
C ALA A 3 -2.68 -4.81 2.91
N ASP A 4 -2.02 -3.66 3.03
CA ASP A 4 -2.65 -2.34 3.06
C ASP A 4 -1.67 -1.26 2.62
N GLU A 5 -2.21 -0.11 2.22
CA GLU A 5 -1.47 1.06 1.80
C GLU A 5 -1.70 2.22 2.77
N CYS A 6 -0.62 2.96 3.08
CA CYS A 6 -0.76 4.20 3.83
C CYS A 6 -0.04 5.36 3.12
N HIS A 7 -0.57 6.57 3.34
CA HIS A 7 0.00 7.80 2.80
C HIS A 7 0.48 8.66 3.96
N LEU A 8 1.79 8.91 4.03
CA LEU A 8 2.37 9.87 4.96
C LEU A 8 2.46 11.22 4.27
N LEU A 9 1.77 12.22 4.81
CA LEU A 9 1.80 13.59 4.30
C LEU A 9 2.95 14.34 4.98
N TRP A 10 3.71 15.07 4.19
CA TRP A 10 4.69 16.02 4.72
C TRP A 10 3.95 17.29 5.19
N GLY A 11 4.45 17.91 6.26
CA GLY A 11 3.90 19.17 6.77
C GLY A 11 2.95 19.04 7.96
N ASP A 12 2.70 17.83 8.48
CA ASP A 12 2.01 17.65 9.77
C ASP A 12 2.96 18.07 10.92
N VAL A 13 3.11 19.38 11.11
CA VAL A 13 3.89 19.97 12.19
C VAL A 13 2.95 20.48 13.27
N CYS A 14 2.89 19.78 14.41
CA CYS A 14 2.32 20.34 15.63
C CYS A 14 3.24 21.46 16.14
N GLY A 15 2.85 22.72 15.92
CA GLY A 15 3.54 23.89 16.43
C GLY A 15 2.84 24.51 17.64
N TYR A 16 3.60 24.99 18.62
CA TYR A 16 3.10 25.86 19.68
C TYR A 16 3.46 27.31 19.36
N VAL A 17 2.48 28.20 19.43
CA VAL A 17 2.69 29.65 19.24
C VAL A 17 2.20 30.39 20.47
N TRP A 18 3.03 31.30 21.00
CA TRP A 18 2.66 32.22 22.07
C TRP A 18 2.31 33.57 21.48
N GLY A 19 1.16 34.12 21.89
CA GLY A 19 0.65 35.40 21.42
C GLY A 19 0.23 36.33 22.54
N LYS A 20 0.27 37.63 22.26
CA LYS A 20 -0.34 38.61 23.15
C LYS A 20 -1.86 38.45 23.12
N THR A 21 -2.50 38.49 24.29
CA THR A 21 -3.94 38.26 24.47
C THR A 21 -4.84 39.21 23.67
N ASN A 22 -4.34 40.40 23.33
CA ASN A 22 -5.11 41.45 22.64
C ASN A 22 -4.72 41.63 21.16
N GLU A 23 -3.89 40.75 20.59
CA GLU A 23 -3.47 40.82 19.19
C GLU A 23 -3.83 39.52 18.46
N ARG A 24 -4.42 39.64 17.27
CA ARG A 24 -4.73 38.47 16.43
C ARG A 24 -3.43 37.92 15.85
N ILE A 25 -3.18 36.62 16.05
CA ILE A 25 -2.13 35.90 15.34
C ILE A 25 -2.73 35.26 14.09
N GLU A 26 -2.06 35.46 12.96
CA GLU A 26 -2.28 34.67 11.75
C GLU A 26 -1.23 33.57 11.67
N VAL A 27 -1.68 32.31 11.58
CA VAL A 27 -0.80 31.18 11.34
C VAL A 27 -0.86 30.87 9.84
N PRO A 28 0.23 31.09 9.08
CA PRO A 28 0.24 30.75 7.66
C PRO A 28 0.15 29.22 7.53
N ILE A 29 -0.90 28.75 6.86
CA ILE A 29 -1.05 27.33 6.52
C ILE A 29 -0.51 27.15 5.10
N THR A 30 0.64 26.50 4.96
CA THR A 30 1.11 25.99 3.68
C THR A 30 0.43 24.65 3.41
N ASN A 31 -0.24 24.54 2.27
CA ASN A 31 -0.80 23.26 1.83
C ASN A 31 0.31 22.44 1.17
N GLU A 32 1.19 21.86 1.99
CA GLU A 32 2.19 20.91 1.51
C GLU A 32 1.46 19.64 1.06
N ARG A 33 1.51 19.37 -0.24
CA ARG A 33 0.87 18.19 -0.86
C ARG A 33 1.84 17.07 -1.13
N GLU A 34 3.08 17.23 -0.66
CA GLU A 34 4.07 16.18 -0.78
C GLU A 34 3.63 15.03 0.14
N ARG A 35 3.61 13.82 -0.41
CA ARG A 35 3.24 12.63 0.32
C ARG A 35 4.09 11.47 -0.12
N GLN A 36 4.39 10.57 0.81
CA GLN A 36 5.01 9.29 0.54
C GLN A 36 3.96 8.19 0.70
N THR A 37 3.82 7.32 -0.29
CA THR A 37 2.97 6.12 -0.15
C THR A 37 3.82 4.95 0.30
N TYR A 38 3.32 4.15 1.22
CA TYR A 38 3.91 2.87 1.62
C TYR A 38 2.92 1.76 1.39
N TYR A 39 3.42 0.67 0.83
CA TYR A 39 2.70 -0.60 0.76
C TYR A 39 3.27 -1.51 1.83
N GLY A 40 2.38 -2.10 2.63
CA GLY A 40 2.72 -2.99 3.73
C GLY A 40 2.07 -4.36 3.54
N ALA A 41 2.78 -5.44 3.89
CA ALA A 41 2.23 -6.78 3.97
C ALA A 41 2.71 -7.50 5.23
N LEU A 42 1.77 -7.94 6.06
CA LEU A 42 2.02 -8.73 7.25
C LEU A 42 1.86 -10.22 6.94
N ASN A 43 2.94 -10.98 7.11
CA ASN A 43 2.87 -12.44 7.12
C ASN A 43 2.35 -12.91 8.48
N LEU A 44 1.12 -13.42 8.52
CA LEU A 44 0.47 -13.86 9.76
C LEU A 44 1.14 -15.06 10.44
N GLN A 45 1.83 -15.90 9.67
CA GLN A 45 2.48 -17.09 10.21
C GLN A 45 3.81 -16.73 10.87
N THR A 46 4.63 -15.92 10.20
CA THR A 46 5.97 -15.55 10.67
C THR A 46 6.00 -14.25 11.46
N GLN A 47 4.91 -13.48 11.45
CA GLN A 47 4.79 -12.14 12.04
C GLN A 47 5.75 -11.10 11.45
N VAL A 48 6.35 -11.40 10.28
CA VAL A 48 7.23 -10.46 9.58
C VAL A 48 6.41 -9.49 8.76
N CYS A 49 6.69 -8.20 8.91
CA CYS A 49 6.11 -7.14 8.11
C CYS A 49 7.07 -6.73 6.99
N MET A 50 6.53 -6.61 5.78
CA MET A 50 7.24 -6.20 4.58
C MET A 50 6.69 -4.86 4.14
N ILE A 51 7.56 -3.86 4.04
CA ILE A 51 7.17 -2.49 3.72
C ILE A 51 8.02 -1.99 2.55
N GLN A 52 7.40 -1.36 1.56
CA GLN A 52 8.08 -0.71 0.44
C GLN A 52 7.51 0.70 0.18
N PRO A 53 8.36 1.73 0.03
CA PRO A 53 7.93 3.06 -0.38
C PRO A 53 7.67 3.12 -1.88
N TYR A 54 6.61 3.83 -2.27
CA TYR A 54 6.27 4.17 -3.65
C TYR A 54 5.79 5.61 -3.74
N ASP A 55 6.01 6.26 -4.88
CA ASP A 55 5.61 7.66 -5.07
C ASP A 55 4.09 7.85 -4.98
N LYS A 56 3.30 6.85 -5.39
CA LYS A 56 1.84 6.93 -5.48
C LYS A 56 1.17 5.59 -5.18
N GLY A 57 -0.05 5.63 -4.65
CA GLY A 57 -0.95 4.46 -4.65
C GLY A 57 -1.67 4.36 -5.99
N ASN A 58 -1.15 3.53 -6.90
CA ASN A 58 -1.73 3.26 -8.21
C ASN A 58 -1.47 1.80 -8.63
N SER A 59 -2.07 1.38 -9.75
CA SER A 59 -1.96 0.00 -10.23
C SER A 59 -0.50 -0.43 -10.45
N ASP A 60 0.34 0.45 -10.98
CA ASP A 60 1.77 0.16 -11.22
C ASP A 60 2.51 -0.15 -9.91
N SER A 61 2.29 0.65 -8.88
CA SER A 61 2.93 0.49 -7.57
C SER A 61 2.40 -0.77 -6.87
N THR A 62 1.10 -1.06 -7.00
CA THR A 62 0.51 -2.32 -6.53
C THR A 62 1.16 -3.53 -7.21
N VAL A 63 1.30 -3.53 -8.54
CA VAL A 63 1.95 -4.64 -9.26
C VAL A 63 3.41 -4.78 -8.86
N ALA A 64 4.14 -3.67 -8.75
CA ALA A 64 5.54 -3.67 -8.29
C ALA A 64 5.67 -4.25 -6.87
N PHE A 65 4.73 -3.94 -5.98
CA PHE A 65 4.70 -4.51 -4.64
C PHE A 65 4.41 -6.02 -4.65
N MET A 66 3.48 -6.48 -5.47
CA MET A 66 3.21 -7.91 -5.63
C MET A 66 4.43 -8.67 -6.17
N GLN A 67 5.18 -8.08 -7.11
CA GLN A 67 6.44 -8.64 -7.62
C GLN A 67 7.50 -8.73 -6.51
N TYR A 68 7.63 -7.69 -5.69
CA TYR A 68 8.51 -7.69 -4.53
C TYR A 68 8.20 -8.84 -3.56
N LEU A 69 6.91 -9.06 -3.23
CA LEU A 69 6.50 -10.16 -2.37
C LEU A 69 6.81 -11.54 -2.97
N VAL A 70 6.58 -11.71 -4.27
CA VAL A 70 6.92 -12.96 -4.99
C VAL A 70 8.41 -13.24 -4.96
N ASN A 71 9.23 -12.21 -5.16
CA ASN A 71 10.68 -12.34 -5.12
C ASN A 71 11.20 -12.70 -3.72
N MET A 72 10.53 -12.23 -2.67
CA MET A 72 10.86 -12.62 -1.29
C MET A 72 10.45 -14.06 -0.96
N TYR A 73 9.37 -14.56 -1.57
CA TYR A 73 8.86 -15.91 -1.37
C TYR A 73 8.79 -16.70 -2.69
N PRO A 74 9.93 -16.99 -3.35
CA PRO A 74 9.96 -17.59 -4.69
C PRO A 74 9.38 -19.01 -4.71
N ASN A 75 9.41 -19.72 -3.59
CA ASN A 75 8.95 -21.11 -3.47
C ASN A 75 7.62 -21.27 -2.72
N SER A 76 6.93 -20.16 -2.38
CA SER A 76 5.66 -20.22 -1.64
C SER A 76 4.51 -19.65 -2.46
N GLN A 77 3.30 -20.13 -2.22
CA GLN A 77 2.08 -19.49 -2.70
C GLN A 77 1.69 -18.37 -1.74
N ILE A 78 1.29 -17.23 -2.28
CA ILE A 78 0.96 -16.04 -1.50
C ILE A 78 -0.54 -15.81 -1.60
N VAL A 79 -1.23 -15.84 -0.46
CA VAL A 79 -2.60 -15.34 -0.35
C VAL A 79 -2.55 -13.92 0.17
N LEU A 80 -3.01 -12.94 -0.61
CA LEU A 80 -3.12 -11.53 -0.20
C LEU A 80 -4.54 -11.23 0.26
N LEU A 81 -4.67 -10.75 1.49
CA LEU A 81 -5.91 -10.26 2.09
C LEU A 81 -5.84 -8.73 2.09
N TRP A 82 -6.69 -8.09 1.31
CA TRP A 82 -6.68 -6.62 1.12
C TRP A 82 -8.09 -6.06 0.88
N ASP A 83 -8.19 -4.74 0.81
CA ASP A 83 -9.45 -4.02 0.63
C ASP A 83 -9.95 -4.05 -0.84
N GLY A 84 -11.03 -3.29 -1.11
CA GLY A 84 -11.66 -3.15 -2.43
C GLY A 84 -11.14 -1.99 -3.28
N ALA A 85 -9.98 -1.39 -2.98
CA ALA A 85 -9.48 -0.19 -3.67
C ALA A 85 -9.49 -0.34 -5.19
N SER A 86 -9.78 0.75 -5.92
CA SER A 86 -9.97 0.70 -7.38
C SER A 86 -8.73 0.18 -8.11
N TYR A 87 -7.54 0.55 -7.65
CA TYR A 87 -6.28 0.09 -8.21
C TYR A 87 -5.99 -1.39 -7.92
N HIS A 88 -6.51 -1.99 -6.83
CA HIS A 88 -6.48 -3.44 -6.60
C HIS A 88 -7.33 -4.23 -7.58
N ARG A 89 -8.33 -3.58 -8.19
CA ARG A 89 -9.28 -4.18 -9.15
C ARG A 89 -9.04 -3.74 -10.58
N SER A 90 -7.95 -3.03 -10.81
CA SER A 90 -7.55 -2.50 -12.10
C SER A 90 -7.28 -3.61 -13.12
N GLN A 91 -7.27 -3.26 -14.40
CA GLN A 91 -6.98 -4.24 -15.45
C GLN A 91 -5.51 -4.67 -15.38
N GLU A 92 -4.61 -3.76 -15.04
CA GLU A 92 -3.18 -4.01 -14.90
C GLU A 92 -2.87 -5.06 -13.83
N VAL A 93 -3.55 -4.98 -12.67
CA VAL A 93 -3.41 -6.00 -11.62
C VAL A 93 -3.96 -7.36 -12.08
N LYS A 94 -5.08 -7.39 -12.80
CA LYS A 94 -5.64 -8.63 -13.34
C LYS A 94 -4.73 -9.27 -14.38
N ASP A 95 -4.15 -8.46 -15.28
CA ASP A 95 -3.24 -8.94 -16.32
C ASP A 95 -1.95 -9.50 -15.71
N TYR A 96 -1.42 -8.85 -14.67
CA TYR A 96 -0.30 -9.37 -13.91
C TYR A 96 -0.63 -10.69 -13.22
N LEU A 97 -1.80 -10.79 -12.56
CA LEU A 97 -2.27 -12.03 -11.93
C LEU A 97 -2.45 -13.16 -12.95
N ALA A 98 -3.01 -12.87 -14.12
CA ALA A 98 -3.15 -13.83 -15.21
C ALA A 98 -1.77 -14.31 -15.69
N THR A 99 -0.80 -13.41 -15.82
CA THR A 99 0.56 -13.73 -16.25
C THR A 99 1.28 -14.61 -15.23
N ILE A 100 1.23 -14.27 -13.93
CA ILE A 100 1.98 -15.01 -12.90
C ILE A 100 1.34 -16.37 -12.58
N ASN A 101 0.03 -16.50 -12.78
CA ASN A 101 -0.71 -17.73 -12.58
C ASN A 101 -0.91 -18.54 -13.88
N ASP A 102 -0.30 -18.11 -15.00
CA ASP A 102 -0.46 -18.77 -16.29
C ASP A 102 -0.08 -20.25 -16.22
N GLY A 103 -0.90 -21.10 -16.84
CA GLY A 103 -0.75 -22.55 -16.85
C GLY A 103 -0.94 -23.25 -15.50
N LYS A 104 -1.36 -22.54 -14.43
CA LYS A 104 -1.55 -23.12 -13.09
C LYS A 104 -3.04 -23.31 -12.78
N SER A 105 -3.35 -24.39 -12.08
CA SER A 105 -4.66 -24.58 -11.47
C SER A 105 -4.85 -23.60 -10.31
N GLU A 106 -6.10 -23.32 -9.90
CA GLU A 106 -6.39 -22.42 -8.77
C GLU A 106 -5.68 -22.85 -7.48
N SER A 107 -5.55 -24.16 -7.23
CA SER A 107 -4.83 -24.69 -6.07
C SER A 107 -3.32 -24.46 -6.14
N ASP A 108 -2.78 -24.22 -7.33
CA ASP A 108 -1.34 -24.02 -7.60
C ASP A 108 -0.99 -22.56 -7.91
N TRP A 109 -1.94 -21.64 -7.82
CA TRP A 109 -1.69 -20.21 -8.08
C TRP A 109 -0.58 -19.67 -7.20
N LYS A 110 0.27 -18.85 -7.82
CA LYS A 110 1.42 -18.22 -7.15
C LYS A 110 0.96 -17.09 -6.25
N ILE A 111 -0.01 -16.31 -6.72
CA ILE A 111 -0.70 -15.30 -5.92
C ILE A 111 -2.21 -15.52 -6.03
N THR A 112 -2.89 -15.49 -4.89
CA THR A 112 -4.35 -15.44 -4.80
C THR A 112 -4.73 -14.20 -4.00
N CYS A 113 -5.58 -13.34 -4.57
CA CYS A 113 -6.07 -12.15 -3.89
C CYS A 113 -7.48 -12.39 -3.35
N ILE A 114 -7.68 -12.17 -2.05
CA ILE A 114 -8.96 -12.29 -1.36
C ILE A 114 -9.32 -10.92 -0.81
N ARG A 115 -10.45 -10.40 -1.27
CA ARG A 115 -11.02 -9.15 -0.78
C ARG A 115 -11.79 -9.42 0.51
N PHE A 116 -11.42 -8.75 1.61
CA PHE A 116 -12.11 -8.94 2.89
C PHE A 116 -13.10 -7.81 3.24
N ALA A 117 -13.02 -6.66 2.55
CA ALA A 117 -13.90 -5.51 2.73
C ALA A 117 -14.50 -5.05 1.37
N PRO A 118 -15.74 -4.52 1.33
CA PRO A 118 -16.43 -4.13 0.09
C PRO A 118 -15.65 -3.19 -0.84
#